data_AF-A0A443SUV1-F1
#
_entry.id   AF-A0A443SUV1-F1
#
_cell.length_a   1.000
_cell.length_b   1.000
_cell.length_c   1.000
_cell.angle_alpha   90.00
_cell.angle_beta   90.00
_cell.angle_gamma   90.00
#
_symmetry.space_group_name_H-M   'P 1'
#
loop_
_entity.id
_entity.type
_entity.pdbx_description
1 polymer ?
#
loop_
_entity_poly.entity_id
_entity_poly.type
_entity_poly.pdbx_seq_one_letter_code
_entity_poly.pdbx_strand_id
1 'polypeptide(L)'
;MNGKQTDGKNRLTKVDLDLDILFTRSRNFQDLMKIVKTEICDCIHLCGKRPGYVSSQIIGGSEAELNQFPWIVAVERFDEDEFVAIGGGAIIFDKWILSAAHVFYE
;
A
#
# COMPACT_ATOMS: atom_id res chain seq x y z
N MET A 1 4.88 -43.58 19.82
CA MET A 1 5.07 -42.70 20.99
C MET A 1 5.53 -41.33 20.50
N ASN A 2 5.04 -40.31 21.17
CA ASN A 2 5.12 -38.89 20.82
C ASN A 2 6.51 -38.26 20.99
N GLY A 3 6.71 -37.10 20.36
CA GLY A 3 7.60 -36.00 20.81
C GLY A 3 8.59 -35.55 19.72
N LYS A 4 8.35 -34.47 18.93
CA LYS A 4 8.50 -33.01 19.22
C LYS A 4 9.97 -32.61 19.52
N GLN A 5 10.61 -31.54 19.03
CA GLN A 5 10.20 -30.36 18.25
C GLN A 5 11.44 -29.45 17.95
N THR A 6 11.48 -28.86 16.74
CA THR A 6 12.07 -27.59 16.21
C THR A 6 13.37 -26.94 16.72
N ASP A 7 14.19 -26.43 15.76
CA ASP A 7 14.67 -25.03 15.61
C ASP A 7 15.28 -24.91 14.18
N GLY A 8 14.96 -24.01 13.25
CA GLY A 8 14.36 -22.69 13.33
C GLY A 8 15.39 -21.60 13.00
N LYS A 9 15.90 -21.50 11.75
CA LYS A 9 16.61 -20.29 11.27
C LYS A 9 16.61 -20.16 9.75
N ASN A 10 15.75 -19.25 9.29
CA ASN A 10 15.59 -18.73 7.94
C ASN A 10 16.83 -17.95 7.48
N ARG A 11 17.26 -18.15 6.23
CA ARG A 11 18.03 -17.15 5.46
C ARG A 11 17.70 -17.31 3.98
N LEU A 12 16.66 -16.61 3.54
CA LEU A 12 16.30 -16.49 2.13
C LEU A 12 17.41 -15.68 1.44
N THR A 13 18.29 -16.35 0.70
CA THR A 13 19.22 -15.69 -0.21
C THR A 13 18.48 -15.36 -1.49
N LYS A 14 18.17 -14.07 -1.65
CA LYS A 14 18.03 -13.31 -2.90
C LYS A 14 17.94 -14.17 -4.17
N VAL A 15 16.72 -14.32 -4.69
CA VAL A 15 16.47 -14.93 -5.99
C VAL A 15 16.72 -13.86 -7.05
N ASP A 16 17.88 -13.91 -7.71
CA ASP A 16 18.13 -13.14 -8.92
C ASP A 16 17.29 -13.79 -10.04
N LEU A 17 16.21 -13.11 -10.46
CA LEU A 17 15.23 -13.61 -11.41
C LEU A 17 15.67 -13.29 -12.85
N ASP A 18 16.27 -14.27 -13.53
CA ASP A 18 16.36 -14.24 -15.01
C ASP A 18 15.02 -14.68 -15.60
N LEU A 19 14.37 -13.74 -16.31
CA LEU A 19 13.05 -13.88 -16.94
C LEU A 19 12.96 -15.06 -17.94
N ASP A 20 14.09 -15.59 -18.41
CA ASP A 20 14.16 -16.65 -19.43
C ASP A 20 13.84 -18.06 -18.88
N ILE A 21 13.94 -18.30 -17.57
CA ILE A 21 13.77 -19.64 -16.98
C ILE A 21 12.28 -19.98 -16.71
N LEU A 22 11.42 -18.98 -16.55
CA LEU A 22 10.01 -19.21 -16.20
C LEU A 22 9.17 -19.78 -17.36
N PHE A 23 9.59 -19.54 -18.62
CA PHE A 23 8.84 -19.97 -19.80
C PHE A 23 9.09 -21.45 -20.18
N THR A 24 10.19 -22.05 -19.73
CA THR A 24 10.62 -23.38 -20.18
C THR A 24 9.99 -24.55 -19.43
N ARG A 25 9.25 -24.30 -18.33
CA ARG A 25 8.82 -25.37 -17.41
C ARG A 25 7.33 -25.72 -17.39
N SER A 26 6.44 -24.99 -18.09
CA SER A 26 5.02 -25.36 -18.15
C SER A 26 4.40 -25.19 -19.55
N ARG A 27 3.79 -26.27 -20.07
CA ARG A 27 3.00 -26.27 -21.31
C ARG A 27 1.49 -26.10 -21.07
N ASN A 28 1.08 -25.78 -19.83
CA ASN A 28 -0.32 -25.59 -19.46
C ASN A 28 -0.58 -24.15 -19.01
N PHE A 29 -1.54 -23.50 -19.65
CA PHE A 29 -1.97 -22.13 -19.36
C PHE A 29 -2.37 -21.93 -17.89
N GLN A 30 -3.02 -22.91 -17.26
CA GLN A 30 -3.49 -22.79 -15.87
C GLN A 30 -2.34 -22.77 -14.86
N ASP A 31 -1.24 -23.45 -15.15
CA ASP A 31 -0.06 -23.47 -14.28
C ASP A 31 0.83 -22.25 -14.52
N LEU A 32 0.88 -21.75 -15.78
CA LEU A 32 1.50 -20.45 -16.08
C LEU A 32 0.79 -19.32 -15.32
N MET A 33 -0.55 -19.30 -15.30
CA MET A 33 -1.31 -18.30 -14.54
C MET A 33 -1.13 -18.40 -13.03
N LYS A 34 -0.75 -19.57 -12.50
CA LYS A 34 -0.36 -19.72 -11.08
C LYS A 34 1.05 -19.21 -10.82
N ILE A 35 2.02 -19.52 -11.69
CA ILE A 35 3.41 -19.06 -11.55
C ILE A 35 3.48 -17.53 -11.69
N VAL A 36 2.80 -16.97 -12.69
CA VAL A 36 2.65 -15.52 -12.88
C VAL A 36 2.04 -14.86 -11.64
N LYS A 37 1.05 -15.49 -10.98
CA LYS A 37 0.48 -14.98 -9.71
C LYS A 37 1.40 -15.10 -8.50
N THR A 38 2.40 -15.98 -8.53
CA THR A 38 3.26 -16.28 -7.37
C THR A 38 4.60 -15.55 -7.47
N GLU A 39 5.05 -15.20 -8.67
CA GLU A 39 6.35 -14.54 -8.92
C GLU A 39 6.27 -13.17 -9.60
N ILE A 40 5.10 -12.69 -10.02
CA ILE A 40 4.94 -11.25 -10.18
C ILE A 40 4.73 -10.71 -8.77
N CYS A 41 5.72 -9.98 -8.28
CA CYS A 41 5.49 -8.97 -7.25
C CYS A 41 4.55 -7.97 -7.90
N ASP A 42 3.26 -8.29 -7.82
CA ASP A 42 2.18 -7.41 -8.16
C ASP A 42 2.31 -6.30 -7.12
N CYS A 43 3.06 -5.26 -7.46
CA CYS A 43 2.94 -3.93 -6.85
C CYS A 43 1.55 -3.37 -7.24
N ILE A 44 0.50 -4.18 -7.07
CA ILE A 44 -0.89 -3.75 -7.14
C ILE A 44 -0.94 -2.61 -6.13
N HIS A 45 -1.17 -1.43 -6.68
CA HIS A 45 -1.46 -0.25 -5.90
C HIS A 45 -2.78 -0.54 -5.17
N LEU A 46 -2.65 -1.08 -3.95
CA LEU A 46 -3.76 -1.38 -3.05
C LEU A 46 -4.37 -0.06 -2.58
N CYS A 47 -5.17 0.57 -3.44
CA CYS A 47 -5.83 1.84 -3.15
C CYS A 47 -7.24 1.65 -2.58
N GLY A 48 -7.76 2.67 -1.89
CA GLY A 48 -9.17 2.72 -1.46
C GLY A 48 -9.61 1.66 -0.46
N LYS A 49 -8.68 0.92 0.15
CA LYS A 49 -8.98 -0.04 1.22
C LYS A 49 -9.07 0.69 2.56
N ARG A 50 -10.26 0.63 3.15
CA ARG A 50 -10.55 1.19 4.47
C ARG A 50 -10.99 0.08 5.42
N PRO A 51 -10.08 -0.46 6.25
CA PRO A 51 -10.45 -1.50 7.20
C PRO A 51 -11.40 -0.92 8.26
N GLY A 52 -12.52 -1.61 8.51
CA GLY A 52 -13.35 -1.37 9.70
C GLY A 52 -14.32 -0.19 9.68
N TYR A 53 -14.53 0.51 8.55
CA TYR A 53 -15.54 1.59 8.50
C TYR A 53 -16.78 1.22 7.70
N VAL A 54 -17.95 1.33 8.33
CA VAL A 54 -19.24 0.87 7.79
C VAL A 54 -20.25 2.01 7.57
N SER A 55 -19.87 3.27 7.85
CA SER A 55 -20.76 4.42 7.61
C SER A 55 -20.56 4.99 6.21
N SER A 56 -21.64 5.44 5.58
CA SER A 56 -21.63 6.13 4.29
C SER A 56 -21.64 7.67 4.43
N GLN A 57 -21.75 8.19 5.65
CA GLN A 57 -21.96 9.62 5.90
C GLN A 57 -21.20 10.11 7.13
N ILE A 58 -20.87 11.40 7.11
CA ILE A 58 -20.31 12.15 8.24
C ILE A 58 -21.31 13.26 8.59
N ILE A 59 -21.95 13.15 9.75
CA ILE A 59 -22.82 14.21 10.32
C ILE A 59 -22.30 14.46 11.74
N GLY A 60 -21.83 15.68 12.02
CA GLY A 60 -21.21 16.01 13.31
C GLY A 60 -19.99 15.15 13.61
N GLY A 61 -19.03 15.10 12.68
CA GLY A 61 -17.93 14.14 12.63
C GLY A 61 -17.20 13.90 13.96
N SER A 62 -16.67 12.68 14.10
CA SER A 62 -15.82 12.28 15.22
C SER A 62 -14.35 12.32 14.82
N GLU A 63 -13.46 12.34 15.83
CA GLU A 63 -12.03 12.16 15.61
C GLU A 63 -11.76 10.82 14.89
N ALA A 64 -10.80 10.85 13.97
CA ALA A 64 -10.43 9.68 13.19
C ALA A 64 -9.42 8.81 13.96
N GLU A 65 -9.59 7.50 13.91
CA GLU A 65 -8.61 6.57 14.45
C GLU A 65 -7.35 6.50 13.56
N LEU A 66 -6.23 6.07 14.14
CA LEU A 66 -5.00 5.84 13.37
C LEU A 66 -5.25 4.85 12.23
N ASN A 67 -4.80 5.20 11.02
CA ASN A 67 -5.02 4.43 9.79
C ASN A 67 -6.48 4.24 9.38
N GLN A 68 -7.43 4.97 9.98
CA GLN A 68 -8.84 4.89 9.58
C GLN A 68 -9.06 5.47 8.17
N PHE A 69 -8.24 6.44 7.76
CA PHE A 69 -8.23 6.99 6.42
C PHE A 69 -6.78 7.11 5.92
N PRO A 70 -6.16 6.01 5.47
CA PRO A 70 -4.72 5.96 5.23
C PRO A 70 -4.19 6.93 4.16
N TRP A 71 -5.08 7.44 3.32
CA TRP A 71 -4.75 8.36 2.23
C TRP A 71 -4.80 9.83 2.64
N ILE A 72 -5.37 10.20 3.79
CA ILE A 72 -5.50 11.61 4.19
C ILE A 72 -4.12 12.19 4.52
N VAL A 73 -3.83 13.36 3.95
CA VAL A 73 -2.61 14.13 4.25
C VAL A 73 -2.94 15.56 4.65
N ALA A 74 -2.16 16.11 5.57
CA ALA A 74 -2.12 17.54 5.85
C ALA A 74 -1.10 18.21 4.92
N VAL A 75 -1.48 19.34 4.33
CA VAL A 75 -0.57 20.18 3.55
C VAL A 75 -0.19 21.35 4.43
N GLU A 76 1.10 21.48 4.71
CA GLU A 76 1.63 22.50 5.61
C GLU A 76 2.58 23.43 4.86
N ARG A 77 2.54 24.71 5.21
CA ARG A 77 3.49 25.73 4.76
C ARG A 77 4.36 26.13 5.95
N PHE A 78 5.65 26.29 5.71
CA PHE A 78 6.53 26.91 6.68
C PHE A 78 6.36 28.43 6.61
N ASP A 79 5.88 29.02 7.71
CA ASP A 79 5.62 30.46 7.85
C ASP A 79 5.97 30.91 9.28
N GLU A 80 6.55 32.10 9.41
CA GLU A 80 6.96 32.69 10.71
C GLU A 80 7.66 31.70 11.69
N ASP A 81 8.57 30.87 11.16
CA ASP A 81 9.32 29.84 11.88
C ASP A 81 8.50 28.62 12.37
N GLU A 82 7.25 28.46 11.94
CA GLU A 82 6.39 27.32 12.26
C GLU A 82 5.76 26.67 11.02
N PHE A 83 5.32 25.40 11.13
CA PHE A 83 4.52 24.76 10.08
C PHE A 83 3.04 24.99 10.35
N VAL A 84 2.36 25.63 9.40
CA VAL A 84 0.93 25.93 9.47
C VAL A 84 0.19 25.12 8.42
N ALA A 85 -0.87 24.42 8.82
CA ALA A 85 -1.74 23.69 7.91
C ALA A 85 -2.53 24.65 7.01
N ILE A 86 -2.31 24.54 5.71
CA ILE A 86 -2.97 25.37 4.68
C ILE A 86 -4.07 24.61 3.93
N GLY A 87 -4.15 23.29 4.12
CA GLY A 87 -5.18 22.47 3.50
C GLY A 87 -4.95 20.97 3.70
N GLY A 88 -5.68 20.18 2.93
CA GLY A 88 -5.57 18.72 2.93
C GLY A 88 -5.42 18.13 1.53
N GLY A 89 -5.13 16.84 1.48
CA GLY A 89 -5.04 16.08 0.23
C GLY A 89 -5.28 14.59 0.42
N ALA A 90 -5.19 13.86 -0.68
CA ALA A 90 -5.30 12.40 -0.71
C ALA A 90 -4.14 11.76 -1.47
N ILE A 91 -3.50 10.75 -0.90
CA ILE A 91 -2.54 9.89 -1.60
C ILE A 91 -3.29 9.10 -2.67
N ILE A 92 -2.90 9.30 -3.94
CA ILE A 92 -3.47 8.58 -5.09
C ILE A 92 -2.49 7.57 -5.69
N PHE A 93 -1.20 7.70 -5.38
CA PHE A 93 -0.14 6.81 -5.84
C PHE A 93 1.07 6.90 -4.92
N ASP A 94 2.11 6.09 -5.18
CA ASP A 94 3.31 5.98 -4.34
C ASP A 94 3.99 7.33 -4.02
N LYS A 95 3.94 8.29 -4.94
CA LYS A 95 4.60 9.60 -4.85
C LYS A 95 3.68 10.77 -5.23
N TRP A 96 2.37 10.52 -5.34
CA TRP A 96 1.42 11.52 -5.81
C TRP A 96 0.29 11.76 -4.81
N ILE A 97 0.09 13.05 -4.50
CA ILE A 97 -0.99 13.57 -3.68
C ILE A 97 -1.91 14.40 -4.57
N LEU A 98 -3.22 14.17 -4.46
CA LEU A 98 -4.26 15.01 -5.04
C LEU A 98 -4.75 16.02 -4.01
N SER A 99 -4.86 17.29 -4.39
CA SER A 99 -5.41 18.37 -3.56
C SER A 99 -6.09 19.43 -4.43
N ALA A 100 -6.72 20.43 -3.83
CA ALA A 100 -7.36 21.53 -4.54
C ALA A 100 -6.35 22.62 -4.91
N ALA A 101 -6.49 23.21 -6.11
CA ALA A 101 -5.54 24.23 -6.59
C ALA A 101 -5.45 25.46 -5.68
N HIS A 102 -6.58 25.91 -5.10
CA HIS A 102 -6.62 27.07 -4.21
C HIS A 102 -5.81 26.88 -2.91
N VAL A 103 -5.48 25.64 -2.53
CA VAL A 103 -4.59 25.40 -1.38
C VAL A 103 -3.19 25.99 -1.65
N PHE A 104 -2.76 26.04 -2.91
CA PHE A 104 -1.42 26.51 -3.30
C PHE A 104 -1.41 27.88 -3.97
N TYR A 105 -2.53 28.25 -4.61
CA TYR A 105 -2.64 29.45 -5.42
C TYR A 105 -3.84 30.29 -4.96
N GLU A 106 -3.55 31.23 -4.07
CA GLU A 106 -4.42 32.36 -3.70
C GLU A 106 -3.68 33.68 -3.93
#